data_AF-A0A7G8Z9D6-F1
#
_entry.id   AF-A0A7G8Z9D6-F1
#
_cell.length_a   1.000
_cell.length_b   1.000
_cell.length_c   1.000
_cell.angle_alpha   90.00
_cell.angle_beta   90.00
_cell.angle_gamma   90.00
#
_symmetry.space_group_name_H-M   'P 1'
#
loop_
_entity.id
_entity.type
_entity.pdbx_description
1 polymer ?
#
loop_
_entity_poly.entity_id
_entity_poly.type
_entity_poly.pdbx_seq_one_letter_code
_entity_poly.pdbx_strand_id
1 'polypeptide(L)'
;MFSILVLYLSSPAVPKVLDILYPANETRGQIYLYQTEYFVDPDDYYLPILIHAYLTVPVSVGVIVFVDNMFAAYIHHACGMLRSLRTHLEGMHVVLKDGSTEEMKSQLIYEKIVSCATMHKNIITYVYNVQFKVRHSDFIIFVYFKVLSANWNHLGQWSTSSYCPLICL
;
A
#
# COMPACT_ATOMS: atom_id res chain seq x y z
N MET A 1 -9.37 7.44 -3.59
CA MET A 1 -9.40 6.45 -2.50
C MET A 1 -9.87 7.04 -1.17
N PHE A 2 -9.35 8.19 -0.73
CA PHE A 2 -9.78 8.82 0.54
C PHE A 2 -11.29 9.15 0.61
N SER A 3 -11.91 9.61 -0.48
CA SER A 3 -13.36 9.89 -0.48
C SER A 3 -14.20 8.64 -0.22
N ILE A 4 -13.83 7.50 -0.81
CA ILE A 4 -14.51 6.21 -0.59
C ILE A 4 -14.29 5.73 0.84
N LEU A 5 -13.08 5.90 1.38
CA LEU A 5 -12.76 5.60 2.78
C LEU A 5 -13.66 6.42 3.73
N VAL A 6 -13.80 7.73 3.53
CA VAL A 6 -14.66 8.58 4.36
C VAL A 6 -16.12 8.13 4.30
N LEU A 7 -16.64 7.81 3.11
CA LEU A 7 -17.99 7.28 2.95
C LEU A 7 -18.17 5.95 3.70
N TYR A 8 -17.22 5.03 3.56
CA TYR A 8 -17.23 3.75 4.26
C TYR A 8 -17.20 3.91 5.79
N LEU A 9 -16.34 4.80 6.30
CA LEU A 9 -16.24 5.13 7.72
C LEU A 9 -17.50 5.79 8.29
N SER A 10 -18.33 6.42 7.45
CA SER A 10 -19.60 7.01 7.85
C SER A 10 -20.76 6.00 7.99
N SER A 11 -20.58 4.77 7.51
CA SER A 11 -21.64 3.73 7.55
C SER A 11 -22.25 3.46 8.93
N PRO A 12 -21.52 3.45 10.07
CA PRO A 12 -22.10 3.22 11.39
C PRO A 12 -22.96 4.39 11.90
N ALA A 13 -22.80 5.58 11.32
CA ALA A 13 -23.60 6.76 11.67
C ALA A 13 -25.00 6.75 11.03
N VAL A 14 -25.18 5.99 9.95
CA VAL A 14 -26.44 5.87 9.20
C VAL A 14 -27.63 5.50 10.08
N PRO A 15 -27.61 4.40 10.88
CA PRO A 15 -28.76 4.04 11.72
C PRO A 15 -29.07 5.12 12.76
N LYS A 16 -28.05 5.77 13.34
CA LYS A 16 -28.22 6.84 14.35
C LYS A 16 -28.86 8.10 13.76
N VAL A 17 -28.46 8.50 12.56
CA VAL A 17 -29.08 9.64 11.86
C VAL A 17 -30.51 9.30 11.45
N LEU A 18 -30.76 8.07 10.98
CA LEU A 18 -32.10 7.64 10.62
C LEU A 18 -33.05 7.52 11.83
N ASP A 19 -32.56 7.19 13.02
CA ASP A 19 -33.39 7.20 14.24
C ASP A 19 -33.85 8.61 14.63
N ILE A 20 -33.03 9.64 14.36
CA ILE A 20 -33.39 11.04 14.59
C ILE A 20 -34.42 11.54 13.57
N LEU A 21 -34.23 11.17 12.29
CA LEU A 21 -35.08 11.64 11.19
C LEU A 21 -36.41 10.88 11.07
N TYR A 22 -36.38 9.57 11.31
CA TYR A 22 -37.54 8.68 11.22
C TYR A 22 -37.48 7.65 12.37
N PRO A 23 -37.94 8.02 13.57
CA PRO A 23 -37.92 7.14 14.72
C PRO A 23 -38.84 5.94 14.47
N ALA A 24 -38.26 4.74 14.45
CA ALA A 24 -38.99 3.49 14.36
C ALA A 24 -39.34 2.98 15.76
N ASN A 25 -40.43 2.22 15.90
CA ASN A 25 -40.84 1.64 17.19
C ASN A 25 -39.98 0.41 17.59
N GLU A 26 -39.08 -0.03 16.69
CA GLU A 26 -38.12 -1.12 16.90
C GLU A 26 -36.70 -0.57 16.85
N THR A 27 -35.81 -1.14 17.68
CA THR A 27 -34.38 -0.79 17.71
C THR A 27 -33.72 -1.18 16.39
N ARG A 28 -33.19 -0.20 15.64
CA ARG A 28 -32.43 -0.49 14.41
C ARG A 28 -31.14 -1.23 14.74
N GLY A 29 -30.84 -2.27 13.97
CA GLY A 29 -29.58 -3.02 14.08
C GLY A 29 -28.34 -2.15 13.88
N GLN A 30 -27.28 -2.42 14.63
CA GLN A 30 -26.00 -1.72 14.49
C GLN A 30 -25.29 -2.16 13.20
N ILE A 31 -24.65 -1.21 12.52
CA ILE A 31 -23.86 -1.48 11.31
C ILE A 31 -22.40 -1.56 11.71
N TYR A 32 -21.81 -2.75 11.54
CA TYR A 32 -20.38 -2.98 11.71
C TYR A 32 -19.63 -2.61 10.42
N LEU A 33 -18.45 -1.99 10.56
CA LEU A 33 -17.60 -1.63 9.42
C LEU A 33 -17.16 -2.88 8.65
N TYR A 34 -16.70 -3.91 9.35
CA TYR A 34 -16.39 -5.21 8.77
C TYR A 34 -16.76 -6.33 9.75
N GLN A 35 -17.21 -7.47 9.23
CA GLN A 35 -17.48 -8.66 10.03
C GLN A 35 -16.18 -9.43 10.23
N THR A 36 -15.66 -9.45 11.45
CA THR A 36 -14.64 -10.40 11.88
C THR A 36 -15.16 -11.21 13.04
N GLU A 37 -14.75 -12.48 13.08
CA GLU A 37 -14.91 -13.35 14.24
C GLU A 37 -14.00 -12.84 15.36
N TYR A 38 -14.45 -11.80 16.05
CA TYR A 38 -14.03 -11.56 17.42
C TYR A 38 -14.72 -12.67 18.23
N PHE A 39 -13.95 -13.56 18.86
CA PHE A 39 -14.47 -14.65 19.70
C PHE A 39 -15.08 -14.12 21.02
N VAL A 40 -15.83 -13.02 20.95
CA VAL A 40 -16.51 -12.26 22.00
C VAL A 40 -17.85 -11.79 21.46
N ASP A 41 -18.86 -11.66 22.33
CA ASP A 41 -20.19 -11.21 21.93
C ASP A 41 -20.11 -9.79 21.31
N PRO A 42 -20.44 -9.64 20.01
CA PRO A 42 -20.23 -8.39 19.29
C PRO A 42 -21.11 -7.25 19.81
N ASP A 43 -22.27 -7.58 20.38
CA ASP A 43 -23.22 -6.61 20.92
C ASP A 43 -22.71 -5.97 22.23
N ASP A 44 -22.00 -6.71 23.08
CA ASP A 44 -21.42 -6.19 24.33
C ASP A 44 -20.11 -5.41 24.08
N TYR A 45 -19.37 -5.74 23.02
CA TYR A 45 -18.06 -5.15 22.68
C TYR A 45 -18.10 -4.21 21.46
N TYR A 46 -19.27 -3.70 21.10
CA TYR A 46 -19.47 -2.87 19.91
C TYR A 46 -18.53 -1.65 19.85
N LEU A 47 -18.43 -0.86 20.93
CA LEU A 47 -17.61 0.37 20.94
C LEU A 47 -16.09 0.09 20.79
N PRO A 48 -15.48 -0.84 21.54
CA PRO A 48 -14.09 -1.24 21.32
C PRO A 48 -13.80 -1.73 19.90
N ILE A 49 -14.69 -2.56 19.34
CA ILE A 49 -14.57 -3.08 17.96
C ILE A 49 -14.62 -1.93 16.95
N LEU A 50 -15.56 -1.01 17.15
CA LEU A 50 -15.74 0.14 16.28
C LEU A 50 -14.52 1.07 16.31
N ILE A 51 -13.98 1.38 17.49
CA ILE A 51 -12.76 2.19 17.65
C ILE A 51 -11.56 1.52 16.98
N HIS A 52 -11.39 0.21 17.18
CA HIS A 52 -10.35 -0.56 16.52
C HIS A 52 -10.46 -0.45 14.99
N ALA A 53 -11.67 -0.62 14.43
CA ALA A 53 -11.91 -0.49 13.01
C ALA A 53 -11.61 0.93 12.47
N TYR A 54 -11.98 1.97 13.21
CA TYR A 54 -11.66 3.36 12.86
C TYR A 54 -10.17 3.67 12.85
N LEU A 55 -9.35 2.93 13.59
CA LEU A 55 -7.89 3.11 13.60
C LEU A 55 -7.21 2.23 12.55
N THR A 56 -7.61 0.97 12.41
CA THR A 56 -6.92 0.01 11.54
C THR A 56 -7.21 0.22 10.06
N VAL A 57 -8.44 0.60 9.70
CA VAL A 57 -8.85 0.77 8.30
C VAL A 57 -8.15 1.98 7.63
N PRO A 58 -8.10 3.19 8.23
CA PRO A 58 -7.40 4.30 7.60
C PRO A 58 -5.90 4.09 7.50
N VAL A 59 -5.30 3.46 8.51
CA VAL A 59 -3.87 3.13 8.51
C VAL A 59 -3.53 2.15 7.39
N SER A 60 -4.33 1.10 7.21
CA SER A 60 -4.10 0.11 6.16
C SER A 60 -4.24 0.72 4.77
N VAL A 61 -5.31 1.51 4.53
CA VAL A 61 -5.50 2.22 3.25
C VAL A 61 -4.37 3.22 2.99
N GLY A 62 -3.91 3.94 4.02
CA GLY A 62 -2.79 4.87 3.91
C GLY A 62 -1.49 4.19 3.49
N VAL A 63 -1.17 3.03 4.08
CA VAL A 63 0.01 2.24 3.72
C VAL A 63 -0.09 1.75 2.27
N ILE A 64 -1.25 1.23 1.84
CA ILE A 64 -1.46 0.78 0.46
C ILE A 64 -1.21 1.93 -0.54
N VAL A 65 -1.84 3.09 -0.30
CA VAL A 65 -1.67 4.28 -1.16
C VAL A 65 -0.21 4.74 -1.19
N PHE A 66 0.49 4.68 -0.07
CA PHE A 66 1.90 5.04 0.00
C PHE A 66 2.76 4.10 -0.86
N VAL A 67 2.55 2.78 -0.75
CA VAL A 67 3.27 1.78 -1.54
C VAL A 67 2.99 1.96 -3.04
N ASP A 68 1.73 2.15 -3.43
CA ASP A 68 1.34 2.37 -4.82
C ASP A 68 2.04 3.61 -5.42
N ASN A 69 2.05 4.72 -4.67
CA ASN A 69 2.74 5.94 -5.09
C ASN A 69 4.26 5.76 -5.19
N MET A 70 4.86 5.06 -4.22
CA MET A 70 6.30 4.77 -4.24
C MET A 70 6.67 3.90 -5.46
N PHE A 71 5.85 2.89 -5.76
CA PHE A 71 6.05 2.03 -6.93
C PHE A 71 5.93 2.83 -8.25
N ALA A 72 4.91 3.69 -8.36
CA ALA A 72 4.76 4.59 -9.50
C ALA A 72 5.99 5.51 -9.65
N ALA A 73 6.51 6.06 -8.55
CA ALA A 73 7.72 6.89 -8.57
C ALA A 73 8.94 6.11 -9.08
N TYR A 74 9.12 4.85 -8.67
CA TYR A 74 10.19 3.99 -9.18
C TYR A 74 10.07 3.70 -10.68
N ILE A 75 8.85 3.46 -11.17
CA ILE A 75 8.59 3.30 -12.61
C ILE A 75 8.98 4.58 -13.34
N HIS A 76 8.52 5.74 -12.86
CA HIS A 76 8.87 7.03 -13.47
C HIS A 76 10.38 7.29 -13.47
N HIS A 77 11.08 6.94 -12.40
CA HIS A 77 12.54 7.04 -12.32
C HIS A 77 13.22 6.12 -13.35
N ALA A 78 12.77 4.86 -13.48
CA ALA A 78 13.28 3.93 -14.50
C ALA A 78 13.03 4.45 -15.93
N CYS A 79 11.82 4.98 -16.20
CA CYS A 79 11.50 5.62 -17.46
C CYS A 79 12.40 6.83 -17.74
N GLY A 80 12.73 7.64 -16.72
CA GLY A 80 13.66 8.76 -16.83
C GLY A 80 15.08 8.31 -17.21
N MET A 81 15.59 7.24 -16.59
CA MET A 81 16.88 6.66 -16.95
C MET A 81 16.89 6.10 -18.39
N LEU A 82 15.82 5.42 -18.82
CA LEU A 82 15.68 4.95 -20.20
C LEU A 82 15.63 6.10 -21.20
N ARG A 83 14.99 7.21 -20.83
CA ARG A 83 14.95 8.41 -21.67
C ARG A 83 16.33 9.05 -21.82
N SER A 84 17.11 9.08 -20.74
CA SER A 84 18.53 9.49 -20.80
C SER A 84 19.35 8.57 -21.70
N LEU A 85 19.20 7.24 -21.55
CA LEU A 85 19.85 6.27 -22.43
C LEU A 85 19.49 6.51 -23.91
N ARG A 86 18.22 6.76 -24.22
CA ARG A 86 17.78 7.11 -25.58
C ARG A 86 18.50 8.34 -26.12
N THR A 87 18.64 9.40 -25.33
CA THR A 87 19.35 10.61 -25.77
C THR A 87 20.83 10.37 -26.07
N HIS A 88 21.50 9.50 -25.29
CA HIS A 88 22.88 9.10 -25.59
C HIS A 88 22.98 8.33 -26.91
N LEU A 89 22.03 7.43 -27.18
CA LEU A 89 21.96 6.67 -28.43
C LEU A 89 21.68 7.58 -29.64
N GLU A 90 20.73 8.51 -29.53
CA GLU A 90 20.45 9.49 -30.59
C GLU A 90 21.66 10.39 -30.87
N GLY A 91 22.40 10.78 -29.81
CA GLY A 91 23.63 11.56 -29.94
C GLY A 91 24.76 10.83 -30.67
N MET A 92 24.76 9.49 -30.74
CA MET A 92 25.73 8.75 -31.54
C MET A 92 25.52 8.97 -33.04
N HIS A 93 24.27 9.12 -33.51
CA HIS A 93 23.98 9.40 -34.92
C HIS A 93 24.57 10.74 -35.38
N VAL A 94 24.66 11.72 -34.48
CA VAL A 94 25.26 13.03 -34.77
C VAL A 94 26.78 12.92 -34.90
N VAL A 95 27.44 12.15 -34.03
CA VAL A 95 28.91 11.93 -34.09
C VAL A 95 29.32 11.26 -35.41
N LEU A 96 28.48 10.38 -35.95
CA LEU A 96 28.72 9.74 -37.26
C LEU A 96 28.69 10.72 -38.44
N LYS A 97 28.05 11.89 -38.29
CA LYS A 97 27.93 12.93 -39.34
C LYS A 97 28.97 14.06 -39.20
N ASP A 98 29.79 14.03 -38.17
CA ASP A 98 30.81 15.04 -37.91
C ASP A 98 32.01 14.92 -38.87
N GLY A 99 32.74 16.01 -39.09
CA GLY A 99 33.91 16.10 -39.99
C GLY A 99 35.24 15.61 -39.38
N SER A 100 35.22 14.98 -38.20
CA SER A 100 36.42 14.47 -37.51
C SER A 100 37.07 13.25 -38.18
N THR A 101 38.34 13.00 -37.86
CA THR A 101 39.15 11.88 -38.39
C THR A 101 38.55 10.51 -38.02
N GLU A 102 38.56 9.56 -38.94
CA GLU A 102 37.91 8.24 -38.80
C GLU A 102 38.38 7.41 -37.59
N GLU A 103 39.66 7.46 -37.20
CA GLU A 103 40.17 6.78 -36.00
C GLU A 103 39.56 7.36 -34.71
N MET A 104 39.52 8.69 -34.60
CA MET A 104 39.00 9.38 -33.42
C MET A 104 37.48 9.17 -33.27
N LYS A 105 36.75 9.10 -34.39
CA LYS A 105 35.32 8.72 -34.42
C LYS A 105 35.10 7.30 -33.91
N SER A 106 35.87 6.33 -34.41
CA SER A 106 35.72 4.91 -34.04
C SER A 106 35.88 4.69 -32.54
N GLN A 107 36.92 5.31 -31.93
CA GLN A 107 37.16 5.20 -30.49
C GLN A 107 36.04 5.86 -29.67
N LEU A 108 35.59 7.07 -30.05
CA LEU A 108 34.50 7.76 -29.36
C LEU A 108 33.16 7.00 -29.45
N ILE A 109 32.87 6.39 -30.61
CA ILE A 109 31.66 5.59 -30.81
C ILE A 109 31.72 4.33 -29.94
N TYR A 110 32.87 3.65 -29.92
CA TYR A 110 33.06 2.47 -29.08
C TYR A 110 32.83 2.80 -27.58
N GLU A 111 33.44 3.87 -27.07
CA GLU A 111 33.26 4.31 -25.69
C GLU A 111 31.79 4.64 -25.36
N LYS A 112 31.08 5.34 -26.27
CA LYS A 112 29.66 5.64 -26.10
C LYS A 112 28.78 4.39 -26.09
N ILE A 113 29.06 3.40 -26.94
CA ILE A 113 28.34 2.12 -26.97
C ILE A 113 28.54 1.37 -25.66
N VAL A 114 29.78 1.25 -25.17
CA VAL A 114 30.08 0.59 -23.90
C VAL A 114 29.39 1.29 -22.73
N SER A 115 29.38 2.62 -22.72
CA SER A 115 28.66 3.42 -21.73
C SER A 115 27.14 3.18 -21.77
N CYS A 116 26.54 3.20 -22.96
CA CYS A 116 25.10 2.91 -23.14
C CYS A 116 24.74 1.48 -22.70
N ALA A 117 25.55 0.48 -23.05
CA ALA A 117 25.35 -0.91 -22.62
C ALA A 117 25.44 -1.05 -21.09
N THR A 118 26.38 -0.33 -20.47
CA THR A 118 26.53 -0.29 -19.01
C THR A 118 25.33 0.36 -18.34
N MET A 119 24.85 1.50 -18.86
CA MET A 119 23.64 2.15 -18.36
C MET A 119 22.41 1.25 -18.49
N HIS A 120 22.25 0.58 -19.64
CA HIS A 120 21.13 -0.35 -19.84
C HIS A 120 21.16 -1.51 -18.83
N LYS A 121 22.33 -2.11 -18.59
CA LYS A 121 22.51 -3.13 -17.55
C LYS A 121 22.12 -2.61 -16.17
N ASN A 122 22.56 -1.41 -15.81
CA ASN A 122 22.23 -0.78 -14.52
C ASN A 122 20.73 -0.52 -14.36
N ILE A 123 20.04 -0.11 -15.43
CA ILE A 123 18.58 0.09 -15.43
C ILE A 123 17.86 -1.24 -15.20
N ILE A 124 18.26 -2.31 -15.89
CA ILE A 124 17.66 -3.65 -15.69
C ILE A 124 17.87 -4.11 -14.26
N THR A 125 19.09 -3.98 -13.72
CA THR A 125 19.40 -4.33 -12.33
C THR A 125 18.58 -3.50 -11.34
N TYR A 126 18.40 -2.20 -11.59
CA TYR A 126 17.55 -1.33 -10.78
C TYR A 126 16.09 -1.83 -10.76
N VAL A 127 15.51 -2.09 -11.92
CA VAL A 127 14.12 -2.57 -12.04
C VAL A 127 13.94 -3.90 -11.31
N TYR A 128 14.88 -4.83 -11.47
CA TYR A 128 14.85 -6.11 -10.76
C TYR A 128 14.90 -5.93 -9.24
N ASN A 129 15.80 -5.07 -8.74
CA ASN A 129 15.92 -4.78 -7.31
C ASN A 129 14.67 -4.12 -6.75
N VAL A 130 14.05 -3.19 -7.49
CA VAL A 130 12.77 -2.57 -7.11
C VAL A 130 11.67 -3.63 -7.02
N GLN A 131 11.51 -4.45 -8.05
CA GLN A 131 10.47 -5.50 -8.08
C GLN A 131 10.64 -6.51 -6.94
N PHE A 132 11.87 -6.90 -6.63
CA PHE A 132 12.17 -7.79 -5.52
C PHE A 132 11.79 -7.17 -4.17
N LYS A 133 12.17 -5.92 -3.94
CA LYS A 133 11.87 -5.20 -2.69
C LYS A 133 10.38 -4.97 -2.50
N VAL A 134 9.67 -4.52 -3.54
CA VAL A 134 8.23 -4.24 -3.47
C VAL A 134 7.45 -5.52 -3.18
N ARG A 135 7.75 -6.61 -3.90
CA ARG A 135 7.10 -7.92 -3.65
C ARG A 135 7.30 -8.39 -2.22
N HIS A 136 8.49 -8.18 -1.66
CA HIS A 136 8.81 -8.58 -0.29
C HIS A 136 8.16 -7.66 0.75
N SER A 137 8.08 -6.35 0.50
CA SER A 137 7.39 -5.41 1.39
C SER A 137 5.89 -5.67 1.43
N ASP A 138 5.27 -5.96 0.29
CA ASP A 138 3.84 -6.23 0.20
C ASP A 138 3.49 -7.46 1.03
N PHE A 139 4.27 -8.53 0.89
CA PHE A 139 4.10 -9.75 1.69
C PHE A 139 4.18 -9.48 3.21
N ILE A 140 5.16 -8.69 3.66
CA ILE A 140 5.30 -8.33 5.08
C ILE A 140 4.11 -7.51 5.57
N ILE A 141 3.64 -6.54 4.78
CA ILE A 141 2.51 -5.68 5.14
C ILE A 141 1.23 -6.51 5.29
N PHE A 142 0.96 -7.45 4.37
CA PHE A 142 -0.19 -8.36 4.47
C PHE A 142 -0.13 -9.26 5.70
N VAL A 143 1.05 -9.81 6.03
CA VAL A 143 1.24 -10.63 7.23
C VAL A 143 1.05 -9.80 8.49
N TYR A 144 1.63 -8.60 8.56
CA TYR A 144 1.53 -7.72 9.72
C TYR A 144 0.08 -7.30 9.99
N PHE A 145 -0.67 -6.94 8.95
CA PHE A 145 -2.08 -6.61 9.08
C PHE A 145 -2.91 -7.78 9.64
N LYS A 146 -2.66 -9.00 9.14
CA LYS A 146 -3.31 -10.21 9.67
C LYS A 146 -2.93 -10.47 11.13
N VAL A 147 -1.65 -10.36 11.48
CA VAL A 147 -1.17 -10.57 12.87
C VAL A 147 -1.76 -9.53 13.82
N LEU A 148 -1.82 -8.26 13.43
CA LEU A 148 -2.42 -7.20 14.24
C LEU A 148 -3.91 -7.47 14.50
N SER A 149 -4.64 -7.90 13.47
CA SER A 149 -6.05 -8.28 13.60
C SER A 149 -6.23 -9.50 14.52
N ALA A 150 -5.39 -10.54 14.39
CA ALA A 150 -5.44 -11.74 15.23
C ALA A 150 -5.05 -11.47 16.69
N ASN A 151 -4.08 -10.60 16.95
CA ASN A 151 -3.64 -10.26 18.31
C ASN A 151 -4.72 -9.47 19.06
N TRP A 152 -5.45 -8.60 18.36
CA TRP A 152 -6.62 -7.93 18.94
C TRP A 152 -7.73 -8.92 19.30
N ASN A 153 -7.96 -9.94 18.47
CA ASN A 153 -8.91 -11.01 18.77
C ASN A 153 -8.54 -11.75 20.07
N HIS A 154 -7.25 -11.98 20.31
CA HIS A 154 -6.77 -12.61 21.53
C HIS A 154 -6.91 -11.69 22.75
N LEU A 155 -6.58 -10.40 22.65
CA LEU A 155 -6.76 -9.43 23.75
C LEU A 155 -8.23 -9.30 24.20
N GLY A 156 -9.18 -9.40 23.26
CA GLY A 156 -10.61 -9.46 23.58
C GLY A 156 -11.00 -10.67 24.43
N GLN A 157 -10.32 -11.82 24.27
CA GLN A 157 -10.54 -13.00 25.12
C GLN A 157 -9.92 -12.86 26.52
N TRP A 158 -8.83 -12.11 26.67
CA TRP A 158 -8.21 -11.88 27.99
C TRP A 158 -9.03 -10.91 28.85
N SER A 159 -9.73 -9.94 28.25
CA SER A 159 -10.63 -9.06 29.01
C SER A 159 -11.86 -9.82 29.52
N THR A 160 -12.45 -10.72 28.73
CA THR A 160 -13.59 -11.55 29.19
C THR A 160 -13.20 -12.53 30.29
N SER A 161 -12.00 -13.11 30.23
CA SER A 161 -11.47 -13.98 31.31
C SER A 161 -11.23 -13.21 32.62
N SER A 162 -10.85 -11.93 32.53
CA SER A 162 -10.54 -11.08 33.69
C SER A 162 -11.79 -10.51 34.40
N TYR A 163 -12.98 -10.57 33.78
CA TYR A 163 -14.26 -10.18 34.37
C TYR A 163 -15.13 -11.39 34.77
N CYS A 164 -14.50 -12.47 35.24
CA CYS A 164 -15.22 -13.52 35.98
C CYS A 164 -14.99 -13.38 37.49
N PRO A 165 -15.66 -12.46 38.21
CA PRO A 165 -15.85 -12.63 39.64
C PRO A 165 -17.07 -13.52 39.86
N LEU A 166 -16.84 -14.72 40.40
CA LEU A 166 -17.81 -15.54 41.14
C LEU A 166 -19.26 -15.59 40.59
N ILE A 167 -19.55 -16.46 39.64
CA ILE A 167 -20.75 -17.32 39.69
C ILE A 167 -20.40 -18.63 38.98
N CYS A 168 -19.92 -19.61 39.74
CA CYS A 168 -20.12 -21.03 39.48
C CYS A 168 -20.17 -21.70 40.85
N LEU A 169 -21.40 -21.85 41.34
CA LEU A 169 -21.77 -22.83 42.35
C LEU A 169 -21.59 -24.24 41.75
#